data_AF-A0A0T7A5H2-F1
#
_entry.id   AF-A0A0T7A5H2-F1
#
_cell.length_a   1.000
_cell.length_b   1.000
_cell.length_c   1.000
_cell.angle_alpha   90.00
_cell.angle_beta   90.00
_cell.angle_gamma   90.00
#
_symmetry.space_group_name_H-M   'P 1'
#
loop_
_entity.id
_entity.type
_entity.pdbx_description
1 polymer ?
#
loop_
_entity_poly.entity_id
_entity_poly.type
_entity_poly.pdbx_seq_one_letter_code
_entity_poly.pdbx_strand_id
1 'polypeptide(L)'
;MGTQAAPAQLFYDFSLDEHVPADHLLRRIDNHLDLDGVRAQLKPYYSSTGRPSIDPELMMRMLIIGYSMGIRSERRLCEEVHLNLAY
;
A
#
# COMPACT_ATOMS: atom_id res chain seq x y z
N MET A 1 2.48 12.40 -13.29
CA MET A 1 2.07 11.34 -12.34
C MET A 1 1.90 11.97 -10.98
N GLY A 2 0.75 11.78 -10.33
CA GLY A 2 0.50 12.36 -9.01
C GLY A 2 1.33 11.64 -7.95
N THR A 3 2.30 12.34 -7.36
CA THR A 3 2.83 12.02 -6.04
C THR A 3 1.86 12.57 -5.02
N GLN A 4 1.17 11.71 -4.27
CA GLN A 4 0.28 12.15 -3.21
C GLN A 4 1.14 12.49 -1.98
N ALA A 5 1.61 13.73 -1.91
CA ALA A 5 2.23 14.25 -0.69
C ALA A 5 1.09 14.72 0.24
N ALA A 6 0.82 13.94 1.30
CA ALA A 6 -0.10 14.34 2.35
C ALA A 6 0.54 15.48 3.18
N PRO A 7 -0.18 16.57 3.49
CA PRO A 7 0.34 17.61 4.37
C PRO A 7 0.44 17.08 5.80
N ALA A 8 1.64 17.15 6.38
CA ALA A 8 1.89 16.81 7.78
C ALA A 8 1.14 17.78 8.70
N GLN A 9 0.07 17.30 9.36
CA GLN A 9 -0.60 18.01 10.44
C GLN A 9 -0.22 17.41 11.80
N LEU A 10 0.63 18.17 12.50
CA LEU A 10 0.62 18.43 13.95
C LEU A 10 0.39 17.24 14.90
N PHE A 11 1.50 16.63 15.31
CA PHE A 11 1.79 16.01 16.61
C PHE A 11 0.64 15.28 17.34
N TYR A 12 0.37 14.05 16.90
CA TYR A 12 0.33 12.90 17.80
C TYR A 12 1.54 12.05 17.43
N ASP A 13 2.32 11.57 18.40
CA ASP A 13 3.35 10.55 18.17
C ASP A 13 2.63 9.21 17.92
N PHE A 14 1.92 9.13 16.79
CA PHE A 14 1.24 7.93 16.36
C PHE A 14 2.25 7.10 15.58
N SER A 15 3.01 6.30 16.32
CA SER A 15 3.87 5.30 15.73
C SER A 15 3.02 4.09 15.35
N LEU A 16 2.82 3.90 14.03
CA LEU A 16 2.28 2.65 13.46
C LEU A 16 3.13 1.44 13.92
N ASP A 17 4.42 1.68 14.17
CA ASP A 17 5.34 0.64 14.63
C ASP A 17 4.99 0.09 16.02
N GLU A 18 4.43 0.93 16.89
CA GLU A 18 4.05 0.57 18.26
C GLU A 18 2.68 -0.09 18.37
N HIS A 19 1.78 0.17 17.40
CA HIS A 19 0.39 -0.29 17.45
C HIS A 19 0.14 -1.59 16.70
N VAL A 20 1.03 -1.95 15.77
CA VAL A 20 0.91 -3.19 14.98
C VAL A 20 1.88 -4.21 15.58
N PRO A 21 1.41 -5.39 16.00
CA PRO A 21 2.28 -6.41 16.58
C PRO A 21 3.45 -6.75 15.64
N ALA A 22 4.66 -6.91 16.20
CA ALA A 22 5.83 -7.29 15.41
C ALA A 22 5.66 -8.64 14.68
N ASP A 23 4.87 -9.57 15.25
CA ASP A 23 4.53 -10.87 14.67
C ASP A 23 3.31 -10.81 13.72
N HIS A 24 2.86 -9.61 13.35
CA HIS A 24 1.75 -9.48 12.41
C HIS A 24 2.13 -10.04 11.04
N LEU A 25 1.27 -10.89 10.48
CA LEU A 25 1.51 -11.57 9.20
C LEU A 25 1.93 -10.61 8.09
N LEU A 26 1.31 -9.42 8.01
CA LEU A 26 1.64 -8.45 6.97
C LEU A 26 3.03 -7.84 7.13
N ARG A 27 3.54 -7.63 8.35
CA ARG A 27 4.93 -7.19 8.57
C ARG A 27 5.92 -8.24 8.12
N ARG A 28 5.61 -9.51 8.38
CA ARG A 28 6.42 -10.63 7.91
C ARG A 28 6.44 -10.71 6.39
N ILE A 29 5.31 -10.47 5.73
CA ILE A 29 5.23 -10.40 4.28
C ILE A 29 6.05 -9.21 3.75
N ASP A 30 5.86 -8.03 4.34
CA ASP A 30 6.54 -6.79 3.95
C ASP A 30 8.07 -6.91 4.02
N ASN A 31 8.59 -7.50 5.11
CA ASN A 31 10.03 -7.77 5.27
C ASN A 31 10.64 -8.65 4.17
N HIS A 32 9.82 -9.40 3.43
CA HIS A 32 10.26 -10.26 2.34
C HIS A 32 9.82 -9.75 0.95
N LEU A 33 9.11 -8.63 0.91
CA LEU A 33 8.52 -8.07 -0.30
C LEU A 33 9.35 -6.87 -0.76
N ASP A 34 10.36 -7.13 -1.57
CA ASP A 34 11.12 -6.08 -2.25
C ASP A 34 10.38 -5.63 -3.52
N LEU A 35 9.83 -4.42 -3.49
CA LEU A 35 9.17 -3.78 -4.64
C LEU A 35 9.96 -2.57 -5.15
N ASP A 36 11.18 -2.38 -4.65
CA ASP A 36 12.03 -1.26 -5.03
C ASP A 36 12.32 -1.35 -6.53
N GLY A 37 11.87 -0.33 -7.25
CA GLY A 37 12.07 -0.23 -8.70
C GLY A 37 10.94 -0.78 -9.56
N VAL A 38 9.89 -1.40 -9.02
CA VAL A 38 8.73 -1.81 -9.84
C VAL A 38 8.10 -0.62 -10.54
N ARG A 39 8.00 0.53 -9.85
CA ARG A 39 7.57 1.79 -10.45
C ARG A 39 8.46 2.21 -11.64
N ALA A 40 9.78 2.04 -11.54
CA ALA A 40 10.71 2.41 -12.60
C ALA A 40 10.57 1.48 -13.81
N GLN A 41 10.43 0.18 -13.56
CA GLN A 41 10.22 -0.83 -14.59
C GLN A 41 8.89 -0.65 -15.32
N LEU A 42 7.84 -0.24 -14.61
CA LEU A 42 6.51 -0.07 -15.19
C LEU A 42 6.30 1.31 -15.84
N LYS A 43 7.14 2.29 -15.53
CA LYS A 43 7.07 3.67 -16.05
C LYS A 43 6.86 3.75 -17.57
N PRO A 44 7.53 2.96 -18.44
CA PRO A 44 7.35 3.04 -19.89
C PRO A 44 5.93 2.66 -20.37
N TYR A 45 5.18 1.89 -19.56
CA TYR A 45 3.85 1.40 -19.92
C TYR A 45 2.72 2.32 -19.45
N TYR A 46 3.01 3.31 -18.61
CA TYR A 46 2.01 4.27 -18.14
C TYR A 46 1.87 5.43 -19.12
N SER A 47 0.61 5.83 -19.35
CA SER A 47 0.31 7.05 -20.11
C SER A 47 0.87 8.29 -19.40
N SER A 48 1.45 9.21 -20.18
CA SER A 48 1.85 10.54 -19.70
C SER A 48 0.66 11.50 -19.55
N THR A 49 -0.51 11.14 -20.08
CA THR A 49 -1.74 11.95 -20.09
C THR A 49 -2.93 11.18 -19.48
N GLY A 50 -3.95 11.90 -19.04
CA GLY A 50 -5.14 11.34 -18.41
C GLY A 50 -5.08 11.30 -16.88
N ARG A 51 -6.01 10.55 -16.26
CA ARG A 51 -6.08 10.42 -14.79
C ARG A 51 -4.87 9.62 -14.30
N PRO A 52 -4.17 10.07 -13.23
CA PRO A 52 -3.10 9.28 -12.62
C PRO A 52 -3.62 7.90 -12.23
N SER A 53 -2.93 6.85 -12.68
CA SER A 53 -3.17 5.49 -12.23
C SER A 53 -2.73 5.30 -10.78
N ILE A 54 -3.27 4.26 -10.13
CA ILE A 54 -2.81 3.80 -8.82
C ILE A 54 -1.32 3.44 -8.90
N ASP A 55 -0.58 3.70 -7.83
CA ASP A 55 0.82 3.30 -7.71
C ASP A 55 0.92 1.77 -7.86
N PRO A 56 1.74 1.26 -8.80
CA PRO A 56 1.88 -0.19 -8.98
C PRO A 56 2.33 -0.91 -7.71
N GLU A 57 3.16 -0.26 -6.88
CA GLU A 57 3.59 -0.83 -5.61
C GLU A 57 2.42 -1.05 -4.67
N LEU A 58 1.60 0.00 -4.49
CA LEU A 58 0.38 -0.05 -3.69
C LEU A 58 -0.58 -1.13 -4.22
N MET A 59 -0.77 -1.20 -5.54
CA MET A 59 -1.63 -2.21 -6.16
C MET A 59 -1.17 -3.63 -5.82
N MET A 60 0.12 -3.94 -5.93
CA MET A 60 0.64 -5.27 -5.60
C MET A 60 0.47 -5.59 -4.11
N ARG A 61 0.80 -4.65 -3.22
CA ARG A 61 0.61 -4.81 -1.78
C ARG A 61 -0.86 -5.11 -1.44
N MET A 62 -1.80 -4.34 -2.01
CA MET A 62 -3.24 -4.56 -1.85
C MET A 62 -3.64 -5.97 -2.30
N LEU A 63 -3.20 -6.42 -3.48
CA LEU A 63 -3.53 -7.75 -3.99
C LEU A 63 -2.99 -8.86 -3.09
N ILE A 64 -1.73 -8.77 -2.66
CA ILE A 64 -1.10 -9.77 -1.76
C ILE A 64 -1.90 -9.90 -0.46
N ILE A 65 -2.34 -8.77 0.11
CA ILE A 65 -3.18 -8.76 1.31
C ILE A 65 -4.53 -9.38 1.03
N GLY A 66 -5.18 -8.99 -0.07
CA GLY A 66 -6.47 -9.55 -0.46
C GLY A 66 -6.43 -11.06 -0.57
N TYR A 67 -5.38 -11.61 -1.18
CA TYR A 67 -5.18 -13.06 -1.25
C TYR A 67 -4.86 -13.67 0.12
N SER A 68 -4.00 -13.05 0.91
CA SER A 68 -3.59 -13.56 2.23
C SER A 68 -4.75 -13.59 3.24
N MET A 69 -5.67 -12.62 3.17
CA MET A 69 -6.83 -12.49 4.05
C MET A 69 -8.11 -13.11 3.46
N GLY A 70 -8.04 -13.73 2.28
CA GLY A 70 -9.21 -14.31 1.61
C GLY A 70 -10.26 -13.27 1.17
N ILE A 71 -9.87 -12.01 1.01
CA ILE A 71 -10.74 -10.94 0.51
C ILE A 71 -10.83 -11.04 -1.01
N ARG A 72 -11.99 -11.49 -1.50
CA ARG A 72 -12.26 -11.68 -2.93
C ARG A 72 -12.86 -10.45 -3.62
N SER A 73 -13.31 -9.47 -2.85
CA SER A 73 -13.95 -8.25 -3.35
C SER A 73 -12.97 -7.09 -3.31
N GLU A 74 -12.66 -6.51 -4.47
CA GLU A 74 -11.80 -5.33 -4.58
C GLU A 74 -12.37 -4.14 -3.79
N ARG A 75 -13.70 -3.97 -3.81
CA ARG A 75 -14.36 -2.89 -3.06
C ARG A 75 -14.12 -3.04 -1.55
N ARG A 76 -14.27 -4.26 -1.04
CA ARG A 76 -14.00 -4.58 0.37
C ARG A 76 -12.51 -4.47 0.69
N LEU A 77 -11.63 -4.85 -0.23
CA LEU A 77 -10.19 -4.69 -0.08
C LEU A 77 -9.80 -3.22 0.06
N CYS A 78 -10.36 -2.33 -0.76
CA CYS A 78 -10.15 -0.90 -0.64
C CYS A 78 -10.64 -0.35 0.72
N GLU A 79 -11.76 -0.84 1.24
CA GLU A 79 -12.29 -0.45 2.56
C GLU A 79 -11.37 -0.95 3.70
N GLU A 80 -10.94 -2.20 3.65
CA GLU A 80 -10.06 -2.82 4.64
C GLU A 80 -8.68 -2.16 4.67
N VAL A 81 -8.09 -1.85 3.51
CA VAL A 81 -6.80 -1.15 3.43
C VAL A 81 -6.91 0.28 3.95
N HIS A 82 -8.06 0.94 3.79
CA HIS A 82 -8.28 2.29 4.34
C HIS A 82 -8.37 2.33 5.87
N LEU A 83 -8.77 1.21 6.49
CA LEU A 83 -9.07 1.13 7.92
C LEU A 83 -8.01 0.32 8.70
N ASN A 84 -7.14 -0.42 8.02
CA ASN A 84 -6.09 -1.19 8.66
C ASN A 84 -4.92 -0.28 9.03
N LEU A 85 -4.80 -0.04 10.33
CA LEU A 85 -3.63 0.59 10.96
C LEU A 85 -2.34 -0.25 10.83
N ALA A 86 -2.43 -1.47 10.28
CA ALA A 86 -1.30 -2.35 9.97
C ALA A 86 -0.59 -2.03 8.64
N TYR A 87 -1.02 -0.96 7.98
CA TYR A 87 -0.60 -0.51 6.66
C TYR A 87 0.21 0.79 6.74
#